data_AF-A0A1F9ES34-F1
#
_entry.id   AF-A0A1F9ES34-F1
#
_cell.length_a   1.000
_cell.length_b   1.000
_cell.length_c   1.000
_cell.angle_alpha   90.00
_cell.angle_beta   90.00
_cell.angle_gamma   90.00
#
_symmetry.space_group_name_H-M   'P 1'
#
loop_
_entity.id
_entity.type
_entity.pdbx_description
1 polymer ?
#
loop_
_entity_poly.entity_id
_entity_poly.type
_entity_poly.pdbx_seq_one_letter_code
_entity_poly.pdbx_strand_id
1 'polypeptide(L)' 'MVAYEFYWRNEIKGNELIGILPERRKDPKRISEESIMNWGKMILGECVDKNDIFFIKVTIDKTSGDIL' A
#
# COMPACT_ATOMS: atom_id res chain seq x y z
N MET A 1 -2.08 -7.07 12.79
CA MET A 1 -2.85 -5.94 12.21
C MET A 1 -2.73 -6.02 10.71
N VAL A 2 -3.67 -5.48 9.94
CA VAL A 2 -3.55 -5.46 8.48
C VAL A 2 -2.81 -4.19 8.06
N ALA A 3 -1.98 -4.27 7.02
CA ALA A 3 -1.45 -3.10 6.34
C ALA A 3 -1.44 -3.32 4.83
N TYR A 4 -1.22 -2.23 4.10
CA TYR A 4 -1.11 -2.22 2.66
C TYR A 4 0.26 -1.68 2.28
N GLU A 5 1.08 -2.52 1.66
CA GLU A 5 2.36 -2.10 1.09
C GLU A 5 2.13 -1.62 -0.33
N PHE A 6 2.71 -0.47 -0.67
CA PHE A 6 2.60 0.14 -2.00
C PHE A 6 3.92 0.00 -2.74
N TYR A 7 3.83 -0.41 -4.00
CA TYR A 7 4.97 -0.63 -4.86
C TYR A 7 4.83 0.14 -6.16
N TRP A 8 5.94 0.72 -6.59
CA TRP A 8 6.07 1.33 -7.89
C TRP A 8 6.79 0.36 -8.80
N ARG A 9 6.18 0.04 -9.93
CA ARG A 9 6.79 -0.77 -10.98
C ARG A 9 7.69 0.12 -11.81
N ASN A 10 8.99 -0.04 -11.61
CA ASN A 10 10.03 0.56 -12.43
C ASN A 10 10.53 -0.48 -13.43
N GLU A 11 10.48 -0.19 -14.73
CA GLU A 11 10.88 -1.14 -15.78
C GLU A 11 12.35 -1.57 -15.69
N ILE A 12 13.21 -0.76 -15.08
CA ILE A 12 14.65 -1.02 -14.96
C ILE A 12 14.98 -1.69 -13.63
N LYS A 13 14.38 -1.23 -12.54
CA LYS A 13 14.73 -1.66 -11.18
C LYS A 13 13.80 -2.72 -10.59
N GLY A 14 12.67 -3.01 -11.25
CA GLY A 14 11.62 -3.86 -10.73
C GLY A 14 10.67 -3.10 -9.79
N ASN A 15 10.19 -3.78 -8.75
CA ASN A 15 9.21 -3.21 -7.83
C ASN A 15 9.90 -2.49 -6.66
N GLU A 16 9.74 -1.17 -6.57
CA GLU A 16 10.29 -0.35 -5.48
C GLU A 16 9.21 -0.08 -4.42
N LEU A 17 9.52 -0.32 -3.14
CA LEU A 17 8.60 -0.02 -2.04
C LEU A 17 8.47 1.50 -1.86
N ILE A 18 7.23 1.97 -1.84
CA ILE A 18 6.89 3.40 -1.73
C ILE A 18 6.51 3.73 -0.29
N GLY A 19 5.74 2.86 0.35
CA GLY A 19 5.23 3.11 1.68
C GLY A 19 4.27 2.04 2.16
N ILE A 20 3.94 2.13 3.45
CA ILE A 20 3.06 1.19 4.14
C ILE A 20 1.91 2.00 4.75
N LEU A 21 0.67 1.59 4.47
CA LEU A 21 -0.54 2.12 5.09
C LEU A 21 -1.10 1.11 6.10
N PRO A 22 -0.89 1.31 7.41
CA PRO A 22 -1.54 0.51 8.43
C PRO A 22 -3.06 0.69 8.40
N GLU A 23 -3.81 -0.40 8.40
CA GLU A 23 -5.26 -0.33 8.59
C GLU A 23 -5.58 -0.07 10.07
N ARG A 24 -6.14 1.12 10.33
CA ARG A 24 -6.46 1.60 11.68
C ARG A 24 -7.97 1.59 11.97
N ARG A 25 -8.81 1.33 10.98
CA ARG A 25 -10.28 1.27 11.15
C ARG A 25 -10.65 0.03 11.96
N LYS A 26 -11.68 0.17 12.80
CA LYS A 26 -12.26 -0.94 13.57
C LYS A 26 -12.89 -2.01 12.68
N ASP A 27 -13.47 -1.60 11.55
CA ASP A 27 -14.01 -2.49 10.52
C ASP A 27 -13.17 -2.37 9.22
N PRO A 28 -12.23 -3.30 8.99
CA PRO A 28 -11.41 -3.32 7.78
C PRO A 28 -12.21 -3.58 6.51
N LYS A 29 -13.45 -4.09 6.57
CA LYS A 29 -14.25 -4.36 5.37
C LYS A 29 -14.74 -3.07 4.70
N ARG A 30 -14.66 -1.94 5.40
CA ARG A 30 -15.06 -0.63 4.87
C ARG A 30 -14.05 -0.01 3.92
N ILE A 31 -12.79 -0.46 3.92
CA ILE A 31 -11.79 0.10 3.01
C ILE A 31 -11.98 -0.51 1.62
N SER A 32 -12.13 0.35 0.61
CA SER A 32 -12.18 -0.08 -0.79
C SER A 32 -10.78 -0.06 -1.41
N GLU A 33 -10.59 -0.86 -2.46
CA GLU A 33 -9.41 -0.81 -3.31
C GLU A 33 -9.12 0.61 -3.82
N GLU A 34 -10.17 1.33 -4.22
CA GLU A 34 -10.08 2.73 -4.66
C GLU A 34 -9.50 3.63 -3.56
N SER A 35 -9.95 3.47 -2.31
CA SER A 35 -9.44 4.26 -1.18
C SER A 35 -7.95 4.00 -0.93
N ILE A 36 -7.53 2.73 -1.06
CA ILE A 36 -6.13 2.32 -0.92
C ILE A 36 -5.31 2.96 -2.06
N MET A 37 -5.74 2.80 -3.30
CA MET A 37 -5.05 3.36 -4.48
C MET A 37 -4.97 4.89 -4.46
N ASN A 38 -6.01 5.58 -3.99
CA ASN A 38 -5.99 7.04 -3.86
C ASN A 38 -4.94 7.51 -2.84
N TRP A 39 -4.69 6.74 -1.78
CA TRP A 39 -3.59 7.03 -0.86
C TRP A 39 -2.22 6.88 -1.53
N GLY A 40 -2.02 5.79 -2.30
CA GLY A 40 -0.78 5.59 -3.07
C GLY A 40 -0.48 6.74 -4.03
N LYS A 41 -1.50 7.20 -4.78
CA LYS A 41 -1.37 8.37 -5.68
C LYS A 41 -1.04 9.66 -4.93
N MET A 42 -1.63 9.88 -3.75
CA MET A 42 -1.37 11.08 -2.95
C MET A 42 0.11 11.19 -2.54
N ILE A 43 0.79 10.06 -2.31
CA ILE A 43 2.21 10.04 -1.93
C ILE A 43 3.14 10.31 -3.10
N LEU A 44 2.84 9.72 -4.25
CA LEU A 44 3.71 9.80 -5.43
C LEU A 44 3.43 11.03 -6.30
N GLY A 45 2.31 11.69 -6.07
CA GLY A 45 1.81 12.78 -6.89
C GLY A 45 1.06 12.30 -8.13
N GLU A 46 0.34 13.23 -8.77
CA GLU A 46 -0.48 12.95 -9.96
C GLU A 46 0.31 12.57 -11.21
N CYS A 47 1.65 12.68 -11.17
CA CYS A 47 2.53 12.43 -12.31
C CYS A 47 2.82 10.95 -12.55
N VAL A 48 2.45 10.05 -11.63
CA VAL A 48 2.68 8.61 -11.79
C VAL A 48 1.47 7.97 -12.46
N ASP A 49 1.70 7.25 -13.56
CA ASP A 49 0.65 6.46 -14.20
C ASP A 49 0.09 5.47 -13.18
N LYS A 50 -1.24 5.41 -13.10
CA LYS A 50 -1.95 4.50 -12.19
C LYS A 50 -1.58 3.04 -12.45
N ASN A 51 -1.14 2.71 -13.67
CA ASN A 51 -0.70 1.38 -14.05
C ASN A 51 0.67 0.98 -13.46
N ASP A 52 1.45 1.95 -13.00
CA ASP A 52 2.77 1.70 -12.42
C ASP A 52 2.71 1.53 -10.90
N ILE A 53 1.56 1.71 -10.27
CA ILE A 53 1.39 1.55 -8.82
C ILE A 53 0.50 0.35 -8.55
N PHE A 54 0.92 -0.49 -7.62
CA PHE A 54 0.06 -1.52 -7.06
C PHE A 54 0.27 -1.61 -5.55
N PHE A 55 -0.64 -2.31 -4.88
CA PHE A 55 -0.49 -2.62 -3.47
C PHE A 55 -0.71 -4.11 -3.21
N ILE A 56 -0.14 -4.58 -2.10
CA ILE A 56 -0.46 -5.88 -1.53
C ILE A 56 -0.96 -5.71 -0.10
N LYS A 57 -1.82 -6.63 0.33
CA LYS A 57 -2.32 -6.68 1.69
C LYS A 57 -1.42 -7.61 2.51
N VAL A 58 -0.85 -7.09 3.59
CA VAL A 58 0.01 -7.84 4.50
C VAL A 58 -0.58 -7.91 5.90
N THR A 59 -0.15 -8.91 6.66
CA THR A 59 -0.43 -9.00 8.10
C THR A 59 0.84 -8.58 8.84
N ILE A 60 0.71 -7.64 9.76
CA ILE A 60 1.79 -7.21 10.64
C ILE A 60 1.53 -7.81 12.03
N ASP A 61 2.50 -8.48 12.63
CA ASP A 61 2.41 -8.91 14.02
C ASP A 61 2.28 -7.69 14.95
N LYS A 62 1.35 -7.75 15.91
CA LYS A 62 1.06 -6.60 16.77
C LYS A 62 2.10 -6.38 17.86
N THR A 63 2.90 -7.40 18.17
CA THR A 63 3.84 -7.37 19.28
C THR A 63 5.24 -6.96 18.82
N SER A 64 5.70 -7.55 17.72
CA SER A 64 7.01 -7.33 17.11
C SER A 64 7.00 -6.23 16.05
N GLY A 65 5.87 -6.03 15.36
CA GLY A 65 5.80 -5.16 14.18
C GLY A 65 6.27 -5.83 12.89
N ASP A 66 6.60 -7.12 12.95
CA ASP A 66 7.09 -7.89 11.79
C ASP A 66 5.97 -8.18 10.79
N ILE A 67 6.32 -8.26 9.51
CA ILE A 67 5.40 -8.70 8.45
C ILE A 67 5.35 -10.23 8.43
N LEU A 68 4.14 -10.79 8.46
CA LEU A 68 3.82 -12.22 8.48
C LEU A 68 3.30 -12.74 7.13
#